data_AF-A0A835MHE5-F1
#
_entry.id   AF-A0A835MHE5-F1
#
_cell.length_a   1.000
_cell.length_b   1.000
_cell.length_c   1.000
_cell.angle_alpha   90.00
_cell.angle_beta   90.00
_cell.angle_gamma   90.00
#
_symmetry.space_group_name_H-M   'P 1'
#
loop_
_entity.id
_entity.type
_entity.pdbx_description
1 polymer ?
#
loop_
_entity_poly.entity_id
_entity_poly.type
_entity_poly.pdbx_seq_one_letter_code
_entity_poly.pdbx_strand_id
1 'polypeptide(L)'
;MAVPVELSDRDSLVKSASTSLNSKVASQYSTLLALLAVDAVLSVVDNVKVDLVDLRDLKIVKKLGGTVDDTELVKGLVFYKKVSHFAGGPTRVENAKIVVIQFQISPLKTDIEQNIYCGFELYANG
;
A
#
# COMPACT_ATOMS: atom_id res chain seq x y z
N MET A 1 20.73 -12.22 31.33
CA MET A 1 20.82 -13.55 30.69
C MET A 1 19.88 -13.51 29.49
N ALA A 2 20.37 -13.75 28.26
CA ALA A 2 19.53 -13.74 27.07
C ALA A 2 18.83 -15.09 26.94
N VAL A 3 17.53 -15.09 26.61
CA VAL A 3 16.76 -16.30 26.33
C VAL A 3 16.59 -16.38 24.81
N PRO A 4 17.00 -17.48 24.15
CA PRO A 4 16.75 -17.66 22.73
C PRO A 4 15.24 -17.80 22.50
N VAL A 5 14.72 -17.10 21.49
CA VAL A 5 13.30 -17.10 21.12
C VAL A 5 13.19 -17.69 19.72
N GLU A 6 12.27 -18.63 19.53
CA GLU A 6 11.95 -19.13 18.20
C GLU A 6 10.90 -18.26 17.52
N LEU A 7 10.96 -18.16 16.19
CA LEU A 7 10.00 -17.39 15.40
C LEU A 7 8.59 -18.02 15.37
N SER A 8 8.49 -19.29 15.74
CA SER A 8 7.24 -20.01 15.96
C SER A 8 6.50 -19.54 17.22
N ASP A 9 7.21 -18.95 18.18
CA ASP A 9 6.65 -18.49 19.45
C ASP A 9 6.05 -17.09 19.31
N ARG A 10 4.81 -17.06 18.82
CA ARG A 10 4.03 -15.83 18.66
C ARG A 10 3.81 -15.10 19.98
N ASP A 11 3.64 -15.81 21.09
CA ASP A 11 3.33 -15.19 22.39
C ASP A 11 4.51 -14.39 22.93
N SER A 12 5.73 -14.91 22.78
CA SER A 12 6.94 -14.17 23.15
C SER A 12 7.14 -12.93 22.26
N LEU A 13 6.90 -13.05 20.95
CA LEU A 13 6.99 -11.92 20.02
C LEU A 13 5.98 -10.80 20.36
N VAL A 14 4.73 -11.18 20.67
CA VAL A 14 3.68 -10.24 21.06
C VAL A 14 4.02 -9.54 22.38
N LYS A 15 4.55 -10.26 23.38
CA LYS A 15 5.00 -9.67 24.64
C LYS A 15 6.13 -8.65 24.43
N SER A 16 7.11 -8.97 23.57
CA SER A 16 8.21 -8.05 23.24
C SER A 16 7.72 -6.80 22.50
N ALA A 17 6.78 -6.96 21.55
CA ALA A 17 6.17 -5.86 20.82
C ALA A 17 5.32 -4.97 21.74
N SER A 18 4.49 -5.57 22.61
CA SER A 18 3.68 -4.85 23.60
C SER A 18 4.55 -4.04 24.55
N THR A 19 5.63 -4.64 25.09
CA THR A 19 6.59 -3.94 25.95
C THR A 19 7.19 -2.70 25.27
N SER A 20 7.50 -2.80 23.98
CA SER A 20 8.07 -1.71 23.17
C SER A 20 7.06 -0.58 22.88
N LEU A 21 5.76 -0.87 22.94
CA LEU A 21 4.67 0.09 22.72
C LEU A 21 4.20 0.75 24.02
N ASN A 22 4.39 0.10 25.17
CA ASN A 22 3.90 0.59 26.47
C ASN A 22 4.52 1.93 26.90
N SER A 23 5.68 2.31 26.39
CA SER A 23 6.31 3.62 26.66
C SER A 23 5.87 4.74 25.72
N LYS A 24 4.96 4.46 24.78
CA LYS A 24 4.46 5.42 23.79
C LYS A 24 3.02 5.83 24.09
N VAL A 25 2.57 6.92 23.45
CA VAL A 25 1.17 7.42 23.56
C VAL A 25 0.14 6.34 23.17
N ALA A 26 0.54 5.37 22.35
CA ALA A 26 -0.28 4.24 21.95
C ALA A 26 -0.29 3.06 22.96
N SER A 27 0.18 3.27 24.20
CA SER A 27 0.25 2.23 25.23
C SER A 27 -1.12 1.63 25.59
N GLN A 28 -2.19 2.43 25.53
CA GLN A 28 -3.56 1.98 25.75
C GLN A 28 -4.01 0.93 24.70
N TYR A 29 -3.44 1.00 23.50
CA TYR A 29 -3.75 0.13 22.36
C TYR A 29 -2.62 -0.86 22.08
N SER A 30 -1.68 -1.03 23.02
CA SER A 30 -0.48 -1.83 22.79
C SER A 30 -0.81 -3.28 22.48
N THR A 31 -1.87 -3.84 23.06
CA THR A 31 -2.33 -5.21 22.79
C THR A 31 -2.76 -5.40 21.34
N LEU A 32 -3.60 -4.50 20.82
CA LEU A 32 -4.11 -4.57 19.44
C LEU A 32 -2.97 -4.33 18.45
N LEU A 33 -2.18 -3.27 18.65
CA LEU A 33 -1.09 -2.91 17.76
C LEU A 33 0.07 -3.93 17.78
N ALA A 34 0.35 -4.56 18.92
CA ALA A 34 1.37 -5.61 19.01
C ALA A 34 0.97 -6.84 18.18
N LEU A 35 -0.29 -7.27 18.26
CA LEU A 35 -0.80 -8.37 17.45
C LEU A 35 -0.70 -8.06 15.95
N LEU A 36 -1.13 -6.87 15.54
CA LEU A 36 -1.04 -6.44 14.14
C LEU A 36 0.40 -6.37 13.64
N ALA A 37 1.32 -5.86 14.46
CA ALA A 37 2.73 -5.74 14.08
C ALA A 37 3.39 -7.11 13.91
N VAL A 38 3.13 -8.05 14.83
CA VAL A 38 3.67 -9.41 14.74
C VAL A 38 3.10 -10.13 13.52
N ASP A 39 1.79 -10.03 13.27
CA ASP A 39 1.14 -10.66 12.13
C ASP A 39 1.63 -10.09 10.79
N ALA A 40 1.85 -8.78 10.73
CA ALA A 40 2.41 -8.11 9.55
C ALA A 40 3.82 -8.63 9.26
N VAL A 41 4.70 -8.69 10.27
CA VAL A 41 6.07 -9.18 10.09
C VAL A 41 6.08 -10.64 9.66
N LEU A 42 5.33 -11.51 10.36
CA LEU A 42 5.22 -12.94 10.02
C LEU A 42 4.70 -13.18 8.60
N SER A 43 3.90 -12.28 8.05
CA SER A 43 3.42 -12.39 6.66
C SER A 43 4.46 -12.05 5.58
N VAL A 44 5.53 -11.34 5.96
CA VAL A 44 6.60 -10.89 5.05
C VAL A 44 7.88 -11.70 5.21
N VAL A 45 8.02 -12.51 6.29
CA VAL A 45 9.21 -13.35 6.47
C VAL A 45 9.32 -14.37 5.34
N ASP A 46 10.40 -14.27 4.56
CA ASP A 46 10.75 -15.23 3.53
C ASP A 46 11.38 -16.49 4.13
N ASN A 47 10.92 -17.67 3.68
CA ASN A 47 11.49 -18.96 4.10
C ASN A 47 12.97 -19.16 3.70
N VAL A 48 13.48 -18.34 2.77
CA VAL A 48 14.86 -18.45 2.24
C VAL A 48 15.85 -17.59 3.04
N LYS A 49 15.38 -16.49 3.65
CA LYS A 49 16.18 -15.58 4.47
C LYS A 49 15.38 -15.20 5.72
N VAL A 50 15.28 -16.17 6.61
CA VAL A 50 14.52 -16.06 7.86
C VAL A 50 15.03 -14.92 8.75
N ASP A 51 16.31 -14.55 8.63
CA ASP A 51 16.96 -13.55 9.48
C ASP A 51 16.83 -12.10 9.00
N LEU A 52 16.29 -11.87 7.79
CA LEU A 52 16.23 -10.53 7.21
C LEU A 52 14.82 -10.19 6.74
N VAL A 53 14.15 -9.30 7.48
CA VAL A 53 12.84 -8.75 7.11
C VAL A 53 13.04 -7.38 6.46
N ASP A 54 12.56 -7.22 5.23
CA ASP A 54 12.53 -5.91 4.58
C ASP A 54 11.27 -5.14 4.99
N LEU A 55 11.47 -4.03 5.71
CA LEU A 55 10.37 -3.17 6.13
C LEU A 55 9.71 -2.42 4.97
N ARG A 56 10.31 -2.41 3.77
CA ARG A 56 9.72 -1.78 2.58
C ARG A 56 8.49 -2.53 2.06
N ASP A 57 8.37 -3.81 2.36
CA ASP A 57 7.21 -4.62 1.98
C ASP A 57 6.01 -4.38 2.92
N LEU A 58 6.23 -3.75 4.07
CA LEU A 58 5.19 -3.33 5.00
C LEU A 58 4.81 -1.86 4.80
N LYS A 59 3.65 -1.64 4.17
CA LYS A 59 3.13 -0.29 3.92
C LYS A 59 2.13 0.15 4.97
N ILE A 60 2.49 1.19 5.73
CA ILE A 60 1.58 1.85 6.68
C ILE A 60 0.81 2.95 5.94
N VAL A 61 -0.50 2.78 5.79
CA VAL A 61 -1.38 3.80 5.22
C VAL A 61 -2.16 4.50 6.34
N LYS A 62 -1.97 5.80 6.49
CA LYS A 62 -2.70 6.63 7.46
C LYS A 62 -3.80 7.37 6.75
N LYS A 63 -5.03 7.27 7.28
CA LYS A 63 -6.17 8.07 6.83
C LYS A 63 -6.57 9.02 7.97
N LEU A 64 -6.94 10.24 7.62
CA LEU A 64 -7.48 11.19 8.60
C LEU A 64 -8.91 10.80 8.95
N GLY A 65 -9.21 10.71 10.24
CA GLY A 65 -10.49 10.25 10.78
C GLY A 65 -10.48 8.78 11.20
N GLY A 66 -11.32 8.44 12.17
CA GLY A 66 -11.36 7.13 12.84
C GLY A 66 -10.65 7.13 14.20
N THR A 67 -10.74 6.01 14.91
CA THR A 67 -9.99 5.77 16.16
C THR A 67 -8.82 4.82 15.91
N VAL A 68 -7.93 4.67 16.89
CA VAL A 68 -6.81 3.71 16.82
C VAL A 68 -7.33 2.27 16.79
N ASP A 69 -8.48 2.02 17.41
CA ASP A 69 -9.16 0.72 17.43
C ASP A 69 -9.65 0.28 16.04
N ASP A 70 -9.92 1.22 15.13
CA ASP A 70 -10.33 0.94 13.75
C ASP A 70 -9.17 0.46 12.85
N THR A 71 -7.96 0.34 13.41
CA THR A 71 -6.77 -0.10 12.66
C THR A 71 -6.84 -1.60 12.39
N GLU A 72 -6.68 -1.99 11.13
CA GLU A 72 -6.67 -3.40 10.71
C GLU A 72 -5.45 -3.72 9.84
N LEU A 73 -5.07 -5.00 9.83
CA LEU A 73 -4.06 -5.55 8.92
C LEU A 73 -4.75 -6.01 7.64
N VAL A 74 -4.52 -5.29 6.55
CA VAL A 74 -5.00 -5.69 5.22
C VAL A 74 -3.97 -6.63 4.57
N LYS A 75 -4.37 -7.87 4.27
CA LYS A 75 -3.56 -8.85 3.51
C LYS A 75 -3.57 -8.51 2.02
N GLY A 76 -2.91 -7.43 1.66
CA GLY A 76 -2.88 -6.88 0.31
C GLY A 76 -2.36 -5.46 0.30
N LEU A 77 -2.63 -4.72 -0.78
CA LEU A 77 -2.12 -3.36 -0.94
C LEU A 77 -3.25 -2.34 -0.93
N VAL A 78 -3.14 -1.36 -0.03
CA VAL A 78 -4.09 -0.25 0.09
C VAL A 78 -3.55 0.97 -0.68
N PHE A 79 -4.37 1.49 -1.59
CA PHE A 79 -4.08 2.72 -2.31
C PHE A 79 -4.85 3.89 -1.71
N TYR A 80 -4.17 5.04 -1.55
CA TYR A 80 -4.82 6.29 -1.15
C TYR A 80 -5.60 6.94 -2.31
N LYS A 81 -5.21 6.64 -3.55
CA LYS A 81 -5.78 7.25 -4.74
C LYS A 81 -7.20 6.73 -4.97
N LYS A 82 -8.14 7.66 -5.13
CA LYS A 82 -9.53 7.33 -5.46
C LYS A 82 -9.62 6.75 -6.88
N VAL A 83 -10.58 5.86 -7.08
CA VAL A 83 -10.92 5.34 -8.41
C VAL A 83 -11.40 6.51 -9.28
N SER A 84 -10.97 6.52 -10.54
CA SER A 84 -11.48 7.49 -11.51
C SER A 84 -12.90 7.09 -11.89
N HIS A 85 -13.88 7.89 -11.49
CA HIS A 85 -15.28 7.74 -11.92
C HIS A 85 -15.61 8.52 -13.19
N PHE A 86 -14.62 9.17 -13.82
CA PHE A 86 -14.85 10.05 -14.97
C PHE A 86 -15.63 9.38 -16.12
N ALA A 87 -15.42 8.07 -16.32
CA ALA A 87 -16.14 7.27 -17.32
C ALA A 87 -17.08 6.22 -16.70
N GLY A 88 -17.56 6.42 -15.46
CA GLY A 88 -18.41 5.45 -14.77
C GLY A 88 -17.66 4.23 -14.21
N GLY A 89 -16.43 4.42 -13.74
CA GLY A 89 -15.60 3.34 -13.18
C GLY A 89 -16.30 2.61 -12.01
N PRO A 90 -16.20 1.27 -11.93
CA PRO A 90 -16.86 0.47 -10.90
C PRO A 90 -16.26 0.75 -9.51
N THR A 91 -17.09 0.74 -8.48
CA THR A 91 -16.68 0.93 -7.08
C THR A 91 -16.15 -0.34 -6.43
N ARG A 92 -16.60 -1.51 -6.89
CA ARG A 92 -16.20 -2.84 -6.39
C ARG A 92 -16.14 -3.81 -7.56
N VAL A 93 -15.08 -4.63 -7.59
CA VAL A 93 -14.91 -5.71 -8.56
C VAL A 93 -14.48 -6.95 -7.79
N GLU A 94 -15.20 -8.06 -8.00
CA GLU A 94 -14.85 -9.36 -7.42
C GLU A 94 -14.03 -10.17 -8.44
N ASN A 95 -13.04 -10.92 -7.98
CA ASN A 95 -12.14 -11.71 -8.83
C ASN A 95 -11.47 -10.88 -9.96
N ALA A 96 -11.07 -9.66 -9.62
CA ALA A 96 -10.42 -8.74 -10.56
C ALA A 96 -9.02 -9.23 -10.96
N LYS A 97 -8.68 -9.07 -12.24
CA LYS A 97 -7.30 -9.21 -12.72
C LYS A 97 -6.62 -7.84 -12.64
N ILE A 98 -5.54 -7.77 -11.87
CA ILE A 98 -4.79 -6.53 -11.64
C ILE A 98 -3.64 -6.46 -12.64
N VAL A 99 -3.56 -5.36 -13.40
CA VAL A 99 -2.46 -5.07 -14.33
C VAL A 99 -1.74 -3.82 -13.85
N VAL A 100 -0.41 -3.86 -13.84
CA VAL A 100 0.45 -2.72 -13.53
C VAL A 100 0.95 -2.13 -14.84
N ILE A 101 0.57 -0.88 -15.11
CA ILE A 101 0.95 -0.15 -16.31
C ILE A 101 1.91 0.97 -15.91
N GLN A 102 3.13 0.95 -16.44
CA GLN A 102 4.15 1.97 -16.18
C GLN A 102 4.18 3.09 -17.25
N PHE A 103 3.43 2.95 -18.34
CA PHE A 103 3.33 3.96 -19.40
C PHE A 103 2.11 4.89 -19.21
N GLN A 104 2.13 6.03 -19.89
CA GLN A 104 1.07 7.04 -19.77
C GLN A 104 -0.18 6.67 -20.59
N ILE A 105 -1.37 6.88 -20.02
CA ILE A 105 -2.68 6.75 -20.70
C ILE A 105 -3.07 8.12 -21.26
N SER A 106 -2.26 8.63 -22.18
CA SER A 106 -2.51 9.88 -22.89
C SER A 106 -2.06 9.71 -24.34
N PRO A 107 -2.50 10.58 -25.27
CA PRO A 107 -1.92 10.61 -26.60
C PRO A 107 -0.40 10.73 -26.47
N LEU A 108 0.32 9.87 -27.16
CA LEU A 108 1.79 9.89 -27.20
C LEU A 108 2.21 11.24 -27.77
N LYS A 109 2.70 12.13 -26.89
CA LYS A 109 3.34 13.35 -27.34
C LYS A 109 4.80 13.03 -27.57
N THR A 110 5.30 13.45 -28.73
CA THR A 110 6.73 13.44 -29.02
C THR A 110 7.39 14.43 -28.07
N ASP A 111 8.53 14.09 -27.46
CA ASP A 111 9.33 15.02 -26.64
C ASP A 111 9.99 16.14 -27.48
N ILE A 112 9.74 16.15 -28.80
CA ILE A 112 10.22 17.14 -29.76
C ILE A 112 9.11 18.16 -30.00
N GLU A 113 9.46 19.44 -30.07
CA GLU A 113 8.52 20.51 -30.41
C GLU A 113 7.77 20.20 -31.71
N GLN A 114 6.45 20.07 -31.61
CA GLN A 114 5.58 19.75 -32.73
C GLN A 114 4.56 20.88 -32.91
N ASN A 115 4.72 21.66 -33.99
CA ASN A 115 3.74 22.64 -34.43
C ASN A 115 2.77 21.97 -35.42
N ILE A 116 1.49 21.93 -35.07
CA ILE A 116 0.42 21.50 -35.97
C ILE A 116 -0.15 22.76 -36.62
N TYR A 117 0.16 22.96 -37.90
CA TYR A 117 -0.46 24.02 -38.70
C TYR A 117 -1.75 23.49 -39.32
N CYS A 118 -2.91 23.97 -38.84
CA CYS A 118 -4.20 23.71 -39.47
C CYS A 118 -4.47 24.76 -40.54
N GLY A 119 -4.13 24.45 -41.80
CA GLY A 119 -4.51 25.27 -42.95
C GLY A 119 -5.98 25.03 -43.34
N PHE A 120 -6.81 26.06 -43.29
CA PHE A 120 -8.12 26.07 -43.96
C PHE A 120 -7.91 26.48 -45.42
N GLU A 121 -7.78 25.51 -46.33
CA GLU A 121 -7.91 25.78 -47.77
C GLU A 121 -9.40 25.88 -48.13
N LEU A 122 -9.93 27.10 -48.14
CA LEU A 122 -11.20 27.39 -48.80
C LEU A 122 -10.96 27.40 -50.31
N TYR A 123 -11.20 26.26 -50.97
CA TYR A 123 -11.38 26.22 -52.42
C TYR A 123 -12.72 26.88 -52.76
N ALA A 124 -12.72 28.19 -52.97
CA ALA A 124 -13.80 28.86 -53.68
C ALA A 124 -13.66 28.54 -55.18
N ASN A 125 -14.34 27.48 -55.62
CA ASN A 125 -14.55 27.21 -57.04
C ASN A 125 -15.67 28.12 -57.56
N GLY A 126 -15.35 28.88 -58.62
CA GLY A 126 -16.27 29.27 -59.70
C GLY A 126 -17.31 30.32 -59.40
#